data_AF-A0A7C2KSG9-F1
#
_entry.id   AF-A0A7C2KSG9-F1
#
_cell.length_a   1.000
_cell.length_b   1.000
_cell.length_c   1.000
_cell.angle_alpha   90.00
_cell.angle_beta   90.00
_cell.angle_gamma   90.00
#
_symmetry.space_group_name_H-M   'P 1'
#
loop_
_entity.id
_entity.type
_entity.pdbx_description
1 polymer ?
#
loop_
_entity_poly.entity_id
_entity_poly.type
_entity_poly.pdbx_seq_one_letter_code
_entity_poly.pdbx_strand_id
1 'polypeptide(L)' 'MLEKIKKWWIGEEYYLEGVLPGIRYKRHWTSKTAHTFADFYVVHWKWIWTSVFTVCGLVIAYLKLSQ' A
#
# COMPACT_ATOMS: atom_id res chain seq x y z
N MET A 1 1.16 -19.64 -1.75
CA MET A 1 1.44 -18.23 -2.14
C MET A 1 0.94 -17.21 -1.12
N LEU A 2 -0.31 -17.32 -0.64
CA LEU A 2 -0.88 -16.42 0.36
C LEU A 2 -0.05 -16.32 1.65
N GLU A 3 0.50 -17.43 2.14
CA GLU A 3 1.35 -17.43 3.34
C GLU A 3 2.65 -16.63 3.16
N LYS A 4 3.25 -16.68 1.97
CA LYS A 4 4.43 -15.89 1.62
C LYS A 4 4.12 -14.39 1.65
N ILE A 5 2.97 -14.00 1.10
CA ILE A 5 2.50 -12.61 1.09
C ILE A 5 2.19 -12.15 2.52
N LYS A 6 1.55 -13.01 3.32
CA LYS A 6 1.23 -12.71 4.72
C LYS A 6 2.50 -12.53 5.56
N LYS A 7 3.49 -13.41 5.42
CA LYS A 7 4.81 -13.26 6.04
C LYS A 7 5.51 -11.98 5.60
N TRP A 8 5.48 -11.69 4.30
CA TRP A 8 6.06 -10.46 3.77
C TRP A 8 5.36 -9.20 4.30
N TRP A 9 4.03 -9.22 4.40
CA TRP A 9 3.22 -8.11 4.92
C TRP A 9 3.40 -7.90 6.42
N ILE A 10 3.46 -8.96 7.22
CA ILE A 10 3.61 -8.87 8.69
C ILE A 10 5.07 -8.60 9.09
N GLY A 11 6.03 -9.11 8.31
CA GLY A 11 7.45 -9.10 8.64
C GLY A 11 7.92 -10.45 9.19
N GLU A 12 9.22 -10.68 9.18
CA GLU A 12 9.83 -11.88 9.76
C GLU A 12 10.19 -11.65 11.23
N GLU A 13 9.95 -12.66 12.05
CA GLU A 13 10.34 -12.70 13.45
C GLU A 13 11.80 -13.14 13.55
N TYR A 14 12.65 -12.30 14.13
CA TYR A 14 14.02 -12.66 14.43
C TYR A 14 14.16 -12.81 15.95
N TYR A 15 14.66 -13.97 16.36
CA TYR A 15 15.01 -14.25 17.74
C TYR A 15 16.42 -13.74 18.00
N LEU A 16 16.57 -12.83 18.95
CA LEU A 16 17.86 -12.43 19.50
C LEU A 16 18.18 -13.42 20.63
N GLU A 17 19.19 -14.26 20.42
CA GLU A 17 19.71 -15.12 21.49
C GLU A 17 20.21 -14.25 22.66
N GLY A 18 19.72 -14.53 23.87
CA GLY A 18 20.20 -13.91 25.11
C GLY A 18 19.38 -12.73 25.67
N VAL A 19 18.25 -12.36 25.08
CA VAL A 19 17.36 -11.29 25.62
C VAL A 19 15.94 -11.84 25.79
N LEU A 20 15.26 -11.52 26.90
CA LEU A 20 13.83 -11.81 27.11
C LEU A 20 13.04 -10.49 27.24
N PRO A 21 11.99 -10.25 26.43
CA PRO A 21 11.52 -11.05 25.30
C PRO A 21 12.32 -10.69 24.03
N GLY A 22 13.22 -11.57 23.61
CA GLY A 22 14.15 -11.36 22.49
C GLY A 22 13.53 -11.47 21.10
N ILE A 23 12.26 -11.07 20.95
CA ILE A 23 11.55 -11.12 19.68
C ILE A 23 11.64 -9.72 19.06
N ARG A 24 12.40 -9.58 17.97
CA ARG A 24 12.34 -8.38 17.13
C ARG A 24 11.60 -8.68 15.83
N TYR A 25 10.60 -7.86 15.57
CA TYR A 25 9.92 -7.80 14.29
C TYR A 25 10.72 -6.90 13.35
N LYS A 26 11.36 -7.47 12.33
CA LYS A 26 12.00 -6.68 11.28
C LYS A 26 11.18 -6.79 10.01
N ARG A 27 10.38 -5.76 9.76
CA ARG A 27 9.64 -5.63 8.50
C ARG A 27 10.60 -5.35 7.35
N HIS A 28 10.38 -6.00 6.21
CA HIS A 28 11.10 -5.63 4.99
C HIS A 28 10.75 -4.18 4.62
N TRP A 29 11.73 -3.43 4.10
CA TRP A 29 11.51 -2.05 3.68
C TRP A 29 10.40 -1.93 2.63
N THR A 30 10.28 -2.92 1.73
CA THR A 30 9.21 -3.01 0.73
C THR A 30 7.82 -3.16 1.36
N SER A 31 7.71 -3.92 2.44
CA SER A 31 6.46 -4.08 3.21
C SER A 31 6.09 -2.80 3.97
N LYS A 32 7.09 -2.08 4.52
CA LYS A 32 6.89 -0.78 5.16
C LYS A 32 6.34 0.25 4.16
N THR A 33 6.93 0.32 2.97
CA THR A 33 6.45 1.19 1.90
C THR A 33 5.03 0.82 1.47
N ALA A 34 4.72 -0.46 1.33
CA ALA A 34 3.39 -0.92 0.98
C ALA A 34 2.34 -0.59 2.05
N HIS A 35 2.69 -0.66 3.34
CA HIS A 35 1.85 -0.17 4.44
C HIS A 35 1.58 1.33 4.32
N THR A 36 2.62 2.14 4.07
CA THR A 36 2.45 3.59 3.88
C THR A 36 1.54 3.91 2.70
N PHE A 37 1.66 3.19 1.58
CA PHE A 37 0.76 3.36 0.44
C PHE A 37 -0.67 2.91 0.76
N ALA A 38 -0.83 1.80 1.48
CA ALA A 38 -2.15 1.31 1.88
C ALA A 38 -2.84 2.30 2.84
N ASP A 39 -2.12 2.80 3.84
CA ASP A 39 -2.63 3.81 4.78
C ASP A 39 -2.96 5.11 4.05
N PHE A 40 -2.08 5.58 3.18
CA PHE A 40 -2.33 6.76 2.35
C PHE A 40 -3.58 6.58 1.49
N TYR A 41 -3.70 5.42 0.83
CA TYR A 41 -4.86 5.07 0.03
C TYR A 41 -6.13 5.03 0.89
N VAL A 42 -6.13 4.36 2.04
CA VAL A 42 -7.30 4.28 2.94
C VAL A 42 -7.73 5.65 3.44
N VAL A 43 -6.80 6.56 3.73
CA VAL A 43 -7.12 7.92 4.18
C VAL A 43 -7.65 8.78 3.02
N HIS A 44 -7.05 8.64 1.82
CA HIS A 44 -7.32 9.51 0.68
C HIS A 44 -8.15 8.85 -0.42
N TRP A 45 -8.74 7.67 -0.18
CA TRP A 45 -9.40 6.88 -1.22
C TRP A 45 -10.48 7.71 -1.93
N LYS A 46 -11.27 8.49 -1.19
CA LYS A 46 -12.30 9.37 -1.75
C LYS A 46 -11.71 10.35 -2.77
N TRP A 47 -10.60 11.01 -2.41
CA TRP A 47 -9.92 11.97 -3.28
C TRP A 47 -9.31 11.31 -4.51
N ILE A 48 -8.74 10.12 -4.36
CA ILE A 48 -8.17 9.34 -5.47
C ILE A 48 -9.27 8.97 -6.47
N TRP A 49 -10.41 8.48 -6.00
CA TRP A 49 -11.52 8.15 -6.90
C TRP A 49 -12.12 9.40 -7.54
N THR A 50 -12.31 10.48 -6.78
CA THR A 50 -12.81 11.75 -7.35
C THR A 50 -11.89 12.27 -8.45
N SER A 51 -10.57 12.30 -8.23
CA SER A 51 -9.62 12.77 -9.24
C SER A 51 -9.62 11.89 -10.49
N VAL A 52 -9.67 10.56 -10.32
CA VAL A 52 -9.80 9.61 -11.44
C VAL A 52 -11.07 9.88 -12.24
N PHE A 53 -12.22 10.04 -11.58
CA PHE A 53 -13.48 10.36 -12.27
C PHE A 53 -13.42 11.71 -13.01
N THR A 54 -12.84 12.74 -12.39
CA THR A 54 -12.68 14.05 -13.03
C THR A 54 -11.79 13.97 -14.27
N VAL A 55 -10.64 13.28 -14.18
CA VAL A 55 -9.73 13.08 -15.31
C VAL A 55 -10.41 12.29 -16.42
N CYS A 56 -11.08 11.18 -16.10
CA CYS A 56 -11.84 10.40 -17.08
C CYS A 56 -12.93 11.24 -17.76
N GLY A 57 -13.69 12.02 -17.00
CA GLY A 57 -14.71 12.92 -17.54
C GLY A 57 -14.12 13.98 -18.48
N LEU A 58 -12.97 14.55 -18.11
CA LEU A 58 -12.25 15.52 -18.93
C LEU A 58 -11.74 14.89 -20.24
N VAL A 59 -11.18 13.68 -20.19
CA VAL A 59 -10.73 12.95 -21.37
C VAL A 59 -11.89 12.66 -22.32
N ILE A 60 -13.03 12.21 -21.78
CA ILE A 60 -14.24 11.95 -22.59
C ILE A 60 -14.75 13.25 -23.23
N ALA A 61 -14.81 14.33 -22.48
CA ALA A 61 -15.22 15.64 -22.99
C ALA A 61 -14.28 16.13 -24.09
N TYR A 62 -12.96 15.99 -23.89
CA TYR A 62 -11.96 16.35 -24.89
C TYR A 62 -12.13 15.52 -26.18
N LEU A 63 -12.30 14.21 -26.07
CA LEU A 63 -12.54 13.34 -27.23
C LEU A 63 -13.83 13.73 -27.98
N LYS A 64 -14.90 14.05 -27.25
CA LYS A 64 -16.18 14.52 -27.82
C LYS A 64 -16.07 15.87 -28.54
N LEU A 65 -15.21 16.76 -28.06
CA LEU A 65 -15.03 18.09 -28.62
C LEU A 65 -14.02 18.12 -29.77
N SER A 66 -13.09 17.15 -29.79
CA SER A 66 -12.11 16.95 -30.86
C SER A 66 -12.67 16.18 -32.06
N GLN A 67 -13.92 15.70 -31.97
CA GLN A 67 -14.64 14.98 -33.01
C GLN A 67 -15.59 15.94 -33.76
#